data_AF-A0A437RGY4-F1
#
_entry.id   AF-A0A437RGY4-F1
#
_cell.length_a   1.000
_cell.length_b   1.000
_cell.length_c   1.000
_cell.angle_alpha   90.00
_cell.angle_beta   90.00
_cell.angle_gamma   90.00
#
_symmetry.space_group_name_H-M   'P 1'
#
loop_
_entity.id
_entity.type
_entity.pdbx_description
1 polymer ?
#
loop_
_entity_poly.entity_id
_entity_poly.type
_entity_poly.pdbx_seq_one_letter_code
_entity_poly.pdbx_strand_id
1 'polypeptide(L)'
;MLNLLQDEIASGGSRVIAVCDDPATTDTRPLRRQQVEQLACAKAGEAVRTLGRDEDGVASILIDLSCLGRQHIGGLFAAVKDLAQEGPVDLQIAYSLARFVKPPVQWSTAIRRIAPVNSEFAGWTAAPDNPIELVIALGYEKGKAIGAAEYLEPGDTWLFVPTSPEDKYLREVQAQNKELLLERQTKQLGYEVLSPVDAYHALLSLVRGMRNVARPILLPFGPKIFFGLSLLVAMVIDEAAVWFVDGENTSSSDMGQPSLHSVIMGCRIEPVRESAASG
;
A
#
# COMPACT_ATOMS: atom_id res chain seq x y z
N MET A 1 15.52 -0.35 -15.96
CA MET A 1 14.35 -1.13 -15.48
C MET A 1 13.72 -1.94 -16.61
N LEU A 2 13.31 -1.32 -17.73
CA LEU A 2 12.73 -2.03 -18.89
C LEU A 2 13.61 -3.17 -19.45
N ASN A 3 14.94 -3.03 -19.47
CA ASN A 3 15.81 -4.08 -20.02
C ASN A 3 16.06 -5.26 -19.07
N LEU A 4 15.93 -5.07 -17.75
CA LEU A 4 16.09 -6.16 -16.76
C LEU A 4 14.83 -7.03 -16.69
N LEU A 5 13.66 -6.42 -16.89
CA LEU A 5 12.37 -7.14 -16.94
C LEU A 5 12.18 -7.92 -18.25
N GLN A 6 12.87 -7.55 -19.33
CA GLN A 6 12.72 -8.20 -20.63
C GLN A 6 13.29 -9.62 -20.66
N ASP A 7 14.36 -9.89 -19.90
CA ASP A 7 15.04 -11.19 -19.91
C ASP A 7 14.28 -12.25 -19.08
N GLU A 8 13.61 -11.88 -17.99
CA GLU A 8 12.76 -12.80 -17.19
C GLU A 8 11.43 -13.14 -17.87
N ILE A 9 10.87 -12.23 -18.68
CA ILE A 9 9.57 -12.44 -19.34
C ILE A 9 9.70 -13.32 -20.60
N ALA A 10 10.90 -13.46 -21.16
CA ALA A 10 11.16 -14.21 -22.39
C ALA A 10 11.03 -15.75 -22.24
N SER A 11 10.90 -16.27 -21.01
CA SER A 11 10.82 -17.72 -20.71
C SER A 11 9.43 -18.34 -20.91
N GLY A 12 8.44 -17.59 -21.41
CA GLY A 12 7.20 -18.15 -21.99
C GLY A 12 6.02 -18.39 -21.04
N GLY A 13 6.15 -18.10 -19.74
CA GLY A 13 5.05 -18.21 -18.75
C GLY A 13 4.53 -16.87 -18.20
N SER A 14 5.26 -15.78 -18.44
CA SER A 14 5.01 -14.50 -17.78
C SER A 14 3.93 -13.67 -18.48
N ARG A 15 2.90 -13.27 -17.73
CA ARG A 15 1.81 -12.40 -18.19
C ARG A 15 2.03 -10.98 -17.69
N VAL A 16 1.84 -9.99 -18.57
CA VAL A 16 1.84 -8.57 -18.19
C VAL A 16 0.40 -8.07 -18.19
N ILE A 17 -0.07 -7.65 -17.02
CA ILE A 17 -1.44 -7.17 -16.81
C ILE A 17 -1.38 -5.70 -16.38
N ALA A 18 -2.13 -4.86 -17.06
CA ALA A 18 -2.43 -3.49 -16.64
C ALA A 18 -3.83 -3.45 -16.01
N VAL A 19 -3.95 -2.82 -14.85
CA VAL A 19 -5.24 -2.68 -14.15
C VAL A 19 -5.83 -1.30 -14.44
N CYS A 20 -7.09 -1.27 -14.90
CA CYS A 20 -7.81 -0.03 -15.23
C CYS A 20 -9.13 0.07 -14.46
N ASP A 21 -9.54 1.31 -14.10
CA ASP A 21 -10.81 1.59 -13.41
C ASP A 21 -12.04 1.38 -14.31
N ASP A 22 -11.89 1.52 -15.64
CA ASP A 22 -12.98 1.39 -16.63
C ASP A 22 -12.53 0.45 -17.77
N PRO A 23 -13.26 -0.63 -18.09
CA PRO A 23 -12.90 -1.56 -19.18
C PRO A 23 -13.08 -0.97 -20.59
N ALA A 24 -13.33 0.32 -20.75
CA ALA A 24 -13.64 0.94 -22.04
C ALA A 24 -12.50 1.84 -22.54
N THR A 25 -11.44 1.26 -23.09
CA THR A 25 -10.82 1.78 -24.32
C THR A 25 -9.91 0.70 -24.92
N THR A 26 -10.38 0.07 -25.99
CA THR A 26 -9.56 -0.75 -26.90
C THR A 26 -8.59 0.11 -27.74
N ASP A 27 -7.93 1.12 -27.14
CA ASP A 27 -6.89 1.87 -27.86
C ASP A 27 -5.57 1.10 -27.75
N THR A 28 -5.43 0.12 -28.64
CA THR A 28 -4.22 -0.67 -28.82
C THR A 28 -3.15 0.18 -29.51
N ARG A 29 -2.58 1.17 -28.82
CA ARG A 29 -1.33 1.77 -29.30
C ARG A 29 -0.18 0.80 -29.02
N PRO A 30 0.68 0.49 -30.01
CA PRO A 30 1.69 -0.52 -29.86
C PRO A 30 2.87 0.02 -29.06
N LEU A 31 2.84 -0.20 -27.74
CA LEU A 31 4.07 -0.24 -26.95
C LEU A 31 4.79 -1.56 -27.31
N ARG A 32 5.80 -1.47 -28.19
CA ARG A 32 6.63 -2.62 -28.60
C ARG A 32 7.23 -3.33 -27.37
N ARG A 33 6.71 -4.52 -27.02
CA ARG A 33 7.25 -5.87 -27.37
C ARG A 33 6.60 -6.99 -26.55
N GLN A 34 5.58 -6.71 -25.74
CA GLN A 34 4.76 -7.71 -25.03
C GLN A 34 3.28 -7.37 -25.16
N GLN A 35 2.41 -8.38 -25.26
CA GLN A 35 0.96 -8.18 -25.18
C GLN A 35 0.64 -7.81 -23.73
N VAL A 36 0.19 -6.57 -23.51
CA VAL A 36 -0.31 -6.13 -22.20
C VAL A 36 -1.81 -6.34 -22.18
N GLU A 37 -2.29 -7.19 -21.28
CA GLU A 37 -3.72 -7.41 -21.06
C GLU A 37 -4.26 -6.30 -20.16
N GLN A 38 -5.31 -5.60 -20.59
CA GLN A 38 -5.99 -4.60 -19.77
C GLN A 38 -7.17 -5.26 -19.04
N LEU A 39 -7.13 -5.24 -17.70
CA LEU A 39 -8.13 -5.87 -16.86
C LEU A 39 -8.77 -4.88 -15.87
N ALA A 40 -10.06 -5.06 -15.63
CA ALA A 40 -10.71 -4.47 -14.46
C ALA A 40 -10.12 -5.10 -13.18
N CYS A 41 -10.18 -4.38 -12.05
CA CYS A 41 -9.60 -4.83 -10.78
C CYS A 41 -10.04 -6.24 -10.36
N ALA A 42 -11.33 -6.58 -10.50
CA ALA A 42 -11.83 -7.91 -10.14
C ALA A 42 -11.15 -9.02 -10.98
N LYS A 43 -10.98 -8.78 -12.28
CA LYS A 43 -10.32 -9.71 -13.20
C LYS A 43 -8.81 -9.79 -12.95
N ALA A 44 -8.18 -8.68 -12.55
CA ALA A 44 -6.77 -8.68 -12.17
C ALA A 44 -6.53 -9.52 -10.90
N GLY A 45 -7.42 -9.41 -9.90
CA GLY A 45 -7.38 -10.26 -8.72
C GLY A 45 -7.59 -11.74 -9.04
N GLU A 46 -8.53 -12.07 -9.93
CA GLU A 46 -8.71 -13.44 -10.44
C GLU A 46 -7.45 -13.95 -11.16
N ALA A 47 -6.85 -13.13 -12.03
CA ALA A 47 -5.63 -13.51 -12.75
C ALA A 47 -4.45 -13.80 -11.80
N VAL A 48 -4.33 -13.05 -10.70
CA VAL A 48 -3.36 -13.32 -9.63
C VAL A 48 -3.64 -14.66 -8.95
N ARG A 49 -4.89 -14.94 -8.58
CA ARG A 49 -5.28 -16.21 -7.92
C ARG A 49 -5.05 -17.44 -8.79
N THR A 50 -5.20 -17.30 -10.10
CA THR A 50 -5.01 -18.40 -11.06
C THR A 50 -3.59 -18.45 -11.63
N LEU A 51 -2.64 -17.71 -11.07
CA LEU A 51 -1.29 -17.64 -11.60
C LEU A 51 -0.61 -19.01 -11.48
N GLY A 52 0.01 -19.45 -12.58
CA GLY A 52 0.78 -20.69 -12.60
C GLY A 52 2.02 -20.58 -11.72
N ARG A 53 2.46 -21.73 -11.20
CA ARG A 53 3.68 -21.89 -10.42
C ARG A 53 4.78 -22.48 -11.30
N ASP A 54 6.03 -22.15 -11.00
CA ASP A 54 7.21 -22.72 -11.68
C ASP A 54 7.49 -24.17 -11.23
N GLU A 55 8.60 -24.75 -11.72
CA GLU A 55 9.02 -26.11 -11.39
C GLU A 55 9.30 -26.32 -9.88
N ASP A 56 9.64 -25.24 -9.17
CA ASP A 56 9.87 -25.23 -7.72
C ASP A 56 8.58 -24.96 -6.92
N GLY A 57 7.44 -24.81 -7.62
CA GLY A 57 6.14 -24.54 -7.00
C GLY A 57 5.97 -23.09 -6.55
N VAL A 58 6.78 -22.15 -7.02
CA VAL A 58 6.75 -20.74 -6.65
C VAL A 58 5.94 -19.94 -7.68
N ALA A 59 5.09 -19.04 -7.21
CA ALA A 59 4.45 -18.05 -8.07
C ALA A 59 5.22 -16.72 -8.01
N SER A 60 5.57 -16.15 -9.16
CA SER A 60 6.36 -14.92 -9.25
C SER A 60 5.51 -13.76 -9.75
N ILE A 61 5.45 -12.69 -8.96
CA ILE A 61 4.57 -11.53 -9.22
C ILE A 61 5.37 -10.24 -9.11
N LEU A 62 5.17 -9.34 -10.08
CA LEU A 62 5.57 -7.95 -9.95
C LEU A 62 4.33 -7.05 -9.95
N ILE A 63 4.22 -6.18 -8.95
CA ILE A 63 3.16 -5.16 -8.84
C ILE A 63 3.81 -3.78 -8.89
N ASP A 64 3.47 -2.99 -9.91
CA ASP A 64 3.81 -1.56 -9.97
C ASP A 64 2.68 -0.73 -9.33
N LEU A 65 2.98 -0.10 -8.19
CA LEU A 65 2.01 0.69 -7.43
C LEU A 65 1.80 2.11 -7.99
N SER A 66 2.66 2.59 -8.89
CA SER A 66 2.78 4.00 -9.25
C SER A 66 1.43 4.62 -9.66
N CYS A 67 0.71 3.93 -10.53
CA CYS A 67 -0.54 4.40 -11.12
C CYS A 67 -1.80 3.71 -10.57
N LEU A 68 -1.65 2.83 -9.57
CA LEU A 68 -2.80 2.11 -9.02
C LEU A 68 -3.55 2.96 -7.99
N GLY A 69 -4.88 2.91 -8.04
CA GLY A 69 -5.73 3.42 -6.96
C GLY A 69 -5.60 2.54 -5.71
N ARG A 70 -5.75 3.11 -4.52
CA ARG A 70 -5.58 2.39 -3.24
C ARG A 70 -6.49 1.17 -3.10
N GLN A 71 -7.72 1.24 -3.63
CA GLN A 71 -8.65 0.11 -3.66
C GLN A 71 -8.13 -1.05 -4.53
N HIS A 72 -7.53 -0.74 -5.68
CA HIS A 72 -6.90 -1.74 -6.55
C HIS A 72 -5.69 -2.38 -5.89
N ILE A 73 -4.85 -1.58 -5.24
CA ILE A 73 -3.71 -2.10 -4.47
C ILE A 73 -4.21 -3.07 -3.39
N GLY A 74 -5.24 -2.68 -2.62
CA GLY A 74 -5.84 -3.57 -1.62
C GLY A 74 -6.41 -4.87 -2.22
N GLY A 75 -7.12 -4.80 -3.34
CA GLY A 75 -7.65 -5.99 -4.02
C GLY A 75 -6.56 -6.95 -4.54
N LEU A 76 -5.48 -6.39 -5.11
CA LEU A 76 -4.35 -7.19 -5.59
C LEU A 76 -3.61 -7.87 -4.44
N PHE A 77 -3.32 -7.16 -3.35
CA PHE A 77 -2.65 -7.76 -2.19
C PHE A 77 -3.52 -8.81 -1.50
N ALA A 78 -4.84 -8.65 -1.47
CA ALA A 78 -5.74 -9.70 -0.99
C ALA A 78 -5.65 -10.96 -1.89
N ALA A 79 -5.62 -10.79 -3.22
CA ALA A 79 -5.41 -11.90 -4.14
C ALA A 79 -4.04 -12.57 -3.97
N VAL A 80 -2.98 -11.80 -3.72
CA VAL A 80 -1.65 -12.34 -3.40
C VAL A 80 -1.65 -13.10 -2.09
N LYS A 81 -2.31 -12.59 -1.04
CA LYS A 81 -2.44 -13.28 0.26
C LYS A 81 -3.11 -14.64 0.09
N ASP A 82 -4.16 -14.70 -0.70
CA ASP A 82 -4.88 -15.94 -0.97
C ASP A 82 -4.06 -16.93 -1.80
N LEU A 83 -3.38 -16.45 -2.85
CA LEU A 83 -2.44 -17.29 -3.62
C LEU A 83 -1.33 -17.86 -2.73
N ALA A 84 -0.84 -17.06 -1.77
CA ALA A 84 0.21 -17.49 -0.85
C ALA A 84 -0.23 -18.61 0.12
N GLN A 85 -1.53 -18.79 0.35
CA GLN A 85 -2.03 -19.93 1.13
C GLN A 85 -1.80 -21.27 0.41
N GLU A 86 -1.75 -21.25 -0.92
CA GLU A 86 -1.57 -22.45 -1.74
C GLU A 86 -0.08 -22.82 -1.93
N GLY A 87 0.83 -21.96 -1.52
CA GLY A 87 2.27 -22.15 -1.69
C GLY A 87 3.04 -20.84 -1.81
N PRO A 88 4.39 -20.89 -1.83
CA PRO A 88 5.24 -19.70 -1.78
C PRO A 88 5.00 -18.73 -2.95
N VAL A 89 5.11 -17.44 -2.68
CA VAL A 89 5.01 -16.37 -3.67
C VAL A 89 6.23 -15.45 -3.56
N ASP A 90 6.95 -15.28 -4.67
CA ASP A 90 7.97 -14.25 -4.80
C ASP A 90 7.32 -12.97 -5.35
N LEU A 91 7.18 -11.96 -4.48
CA LEU A 91 6.52 -10.70 -4.78
C LEU A 91 7.55 -9.57 -4.91
N GLN A 92 7.58 -8.93 -6.07
CA GLN A 92 8.28 -7.67 -6.30
C GLN A 92 7.28 -6.50 -6.33
N ILE A 93 7.58 -5.46 -5.57
CA ILE A 93 6.79 -4.22 -5.52
C ILE A 93 7.64 -3.12 -6.14
N ALA A 94 7.18 -2.59 -7.27
CA ALA A 94 7.77 -1.44 -7.93
C ALA A 94 7.00 -0.16 -7.57
N TYR A 95 7.72 0.93 -7.38
CA TYR A 95 7.12 2.24 -7.18
C TYR A 95 7.99 3.33 -7.79
N SER A 96 7.40 4.11 -8.69
CA SER A 96 7.96 5.34 -9.22
C SER A 96 7.39 6.51 -8.44
N LEU A 97 8.27 7.29 -7.80
CA LEU A 97 7.88 8.48 -7.07
C LEU A 97 7.31 9.51 -8.06
N ALA A 98 6.14 10.07 -7.77
CA ALA A 98 5.60 11.17 -8.55
C ALA A 98 6.40 12.46 -8.30
N ARG A 99 6.59 13.28 -9.32
CA ARG A 99 7.11 14.65 -9.13
C ARG A 99 6.17 15.41 -8.22
N PHE A 100 6.76 16.26 -7.37
CA PHE A 100 5.96 17.10 -6.49
C PHE A 100 5.05 18.01 -7.32
N VAL A 101 3.74 17.95 -7.02
CA VAL A 101 2.73 18.88 -7.49
C VAL A 101 2.23 19.65 -6.29
N LYS A 102 2.19 20.97 -6.42
CA LYS A 102 1.71 21.82 -5.33
C LYS A 102 0.22 21.52 -5.07
N PRO A 103 -0.20 21.34 -3.80
CA PRO A 103 -1.61 21.16 -3.47
C PRO A 103 -2.45 22.37 -3.97
N PRO A 104 -3.68 22.17 -4.49
CA PRO A 104 -4.59 23.27 -4.81
C PRO A 104 -4.88 24.14 -3.58
N VAL A 105 -5.11 25.43 -3.82
CA VAL A 105 -5.36 26.44 -2.77
C VAL A 105 -6.65 26.16 -2.01
N GLN A 106 -7.67 25.62 -2.69
CA GLN A 106 -8.93 25.18 -2.11
C GLN A 106 -8.90 23.65 -2.00
N TRP A 107 -8.62 23.16 -0.81
CA TRP A 107 -8.71 21.72 -0.51
C TRP A 107 -10.06 21.44 0.14
N SER A 108 -10.87 20.55 -0.44
CA SER A 108 -12.07 20.04 0.24
C SER A 108 -11.59 19.09 1.34
N THR A 109 -11.85 19.45 2.59
CA THR A 109 -11.51 18.63 3.76
C THR A 109 -12.63 17.64 4.11
N ALA A 110 -13.70 17.59 3.31
CA ALA A 110 -14.82 16.71 3.56
C ALA A 110 -14.40 15.24 3.33
N ILE A 111 -14.22 14.53 4.44
CA ILE A 111 -14.05 13.08 4.43
C ILE A 111 -15.42 12.46 4.14
N ARG A 112 -15.50 11.67 3.07
CA ARG A 112 -16.72 10.94 2.67
C ARG A 112 -16.79 9.56 3.29
N ARG A 113 -15.64 8.90 3.43
CA ARG A 113 -15.55 7.51 3.91
C ARG A 113 -14.23 7.27 4.62
N ILE A 114 -14.31 6.60 5.77
CA ILE A 114 -13.19 6.00 6.47
C ILE A 114 -13.54 4.53 6.68
N ALA A 115 -12.78 3.61 6.07
CA ALA A 115 -13.09 2.19 6.11
C ALA A 115 -11.86 1.33 5.78
N PRO A 116 -11.88 0.03 6.10
CA PRO A 116 -10.92 -0.93 5.55
C PRO A 116 -10.81 -0.81 4.02
N VAL A 117 -9.58 -0.91 3.50
CA VAL A 117 -9.35 -0.93 2.04
C VAL A 117 -9.93 -2.18 1.38
N ASN A 118 -9.91 -3.30 2.09
CA ASN A 118 -10.46 -4.57 1.69
C ASN A 118 -10.91 -5.31 2.97
N SER A 119 -11.90 -6.19 2.87
CA SER A 119 -12.33 -7.01 4.01
C SER A 119 -11.19 -7.87 4.58
N GLU A 120 -10.28 -8.34 3.71
CA GLU A 120 -9.10 -9.13 4.11
C GLU A 120 -8.11 -8.35 4.98
N PHE A 121 -8.17 -7.02 4.94
CA PHE A 121 -7.31 -6.12 5.72
C PHE A 121 -8.13 -5.30 6.73
N ALA A 122 -9.29 -5.78 7.13
CA ALA A 122 -10.11 -5.11 8.15
C ALA A 122 -9.53 -5.22 9.57
N GLY A 123 -8.56 -6.12 9.77
CA GLY A 123 -8.00 -6.47 11.07
C GLY A 123 -8.96 -7.38 11.84
N TRP A 124 -8.42 -8.40 12.49
CA TRP A 124 -9.17 -9.27 13.41
C TRP A 124 -8.67 -9.09 14.85
N THR A 125 -9.55 -9.19 15.85
CA THR A 125 -9.08 -9.17 17.24
C THR A 125 -9.97 -10.00 18.14
N ALA A 126 -9.35 -10.82 18.98
CA ALA A 126 -10.03 -11.52 20.06
C ALA A 126 -10.34 -10.61 21.26
N ALA A 127 -9.78 -9.39 21.28
CA ALA A 127 -9.91 -8.42 22.37
C ALA A 127 -10.53 -7.11 21.85
N PRO A 128 -11.85 -7.09 21.59
CA PRO A 128 -12.54 -5.90 21.06
C PRO A 128 -12.51 -4.70 22.01
N ASP A 129 -12.32 -4.94 23.30
CA ASP A 129 -12.22 -3.90 24.34
C ASP A 129 -10.86 -3.19 24.35
N ASN A 130 -9.85 -3.71 23.67
CA ASN A 130 -8.55 -3.05 23.58
C ASN A 130 -8.70 -1.70 22.85
N PRO A 131 -7.96 -0.67 23.30
CA PRO A 131 -7.99 0.64 22.64
C PRO A 131 -7.49 0.53 21.20
N ILE A 132 -7.95 1.45 20.35
CA ILE A 132 -7.39 1.62 19.02
C ILE A 132 -6.06 2.36 19.17
N GLU A 133 -5.03 1.88 18.50
CA GLU A 133 -3.80 2.64 18.26
C GLU A 133 -3.66 2.92 16.78
N LEU A 134 -3.32 4.16 16.44
CA LEU A 134 -3.30 4.63 15.07
C LEU A 134 -1.87 4.79 14.57
N VAL A 135 -1.60 4.24 13.39
CA VAL A 135 -0.35 4.48 12.65
C VAL A 135 -0.69 5.23 11.37
N ILE A 136 -0.28 6.49 11.27
CA ILE A 136 -0.58 7.35 10.14
C ILE A 136 0.68 7.60 9.34
N ALA A 137 0.72 7.18 8.07
CA ALA A 137 1.77 7.62 7.15
C ALA A 137 1.35 8.94 6.52
N LEU A 138 2.07 10.02 6.80
CA LEU A 138 1.64 11.35 6.37
C LEU A 138 1.79 11.55 4.86
N GLY A 139 0.73 12.12 4.27
CA GLY A 139 0.75 12.79 2.97
C GLY A 139 0.67 14.31 3.15
N TYR A 140 0.67 15.06 2.05
CA TYR A 140 0.46 16.52 2.09
C TYR A 140 -1.02 16.91 2.02
N GLU A 141 -1.96 15.96 1.98
CA GLU A 141 -3.38 16.31 1.90
C GLU A 141 -3.87 16.92 3.21
N LYS A 142 -4.20 18.21 3.15
CA LYS A 142 -4.65 18.98 4.31
C LYS A 142 -5.89 18.36 4.95
N GLY A 143 -5.86 18.25 6.28
CA GLY A 143 -7.03 17.87 7.08
C GLY A 143 -7.37 16.37 7.08
N LYS A 144 -6.81 15.57 6.17
CA LYS A 144 -7.14 14.14 6.07
C LYS A 144 -6.65 13.35 7.30
N ALA A 145 -5.39 13.55 7.68
CA ALA A 145 -4.80 12.82 8.80
C ALA A 145 -5.48 13.19 10.12
N ILE A 146 -5.70 14.49 10.37
CA ILE A 146 -6.33 14.96 11.61
C ILE A 146 -7.79 14.53 11.68
N GLY A 147 -8.55 14.70 10.60
CA GLY A 147 -9.95 14.26 10.58
C GLY A 147 -10.11 12.75 10.76
N ALA A 148 -9.14 11.95 10.32
CA ALA A 148 -9.15 10.51 10.57
C ALA A 148 -8.78 10.14 12.01
N ALA A 149 -7.83 10.86 12.61
CA ALA A 149 -7.51 10.70 14.03
C ALA A 149 -8.69 11.10 14.92
N GLU A 150 -9.35 12.23 14.62
CA GLU A 150 -10.55 12.68 15.33
C GLU A 150 -11.72 11.70 15.19
N TYR A 151 -11.92 11.11 14.00
CA TYR A 151 -12.99 10.13 13.79
C TYR A 151 -12.78 8.83 14.56
N LEU A 152 -11.53 8.36 14.68
CA LEU A 152 -11.20 7.08 15.31
C LEU A 152 -10.97 7.17 16.83
N GLU A 153 -10.72 8.37 17.35
CA GLU A 153 -10.43 8.63 18.77
C GLU A 153 -9.41 7.63 19.38
N PRO A 154 -8.21 7.48 18.79
CA PRO A 154 -7.24 6.49 19.23
C PRO A 154 -6.65 6.84 20.60
N GLY A 155 -6.23 5.81 21.35
CA GLY A 155 -5.53 6.00 22.63
C GLY A 155 -4.11 6.56 22.44
N ASP A 156 -3.41 6.14 21.39
CA ASP A 156 -2.10 6.63 20.99
C ASP A 156 -2.02 6.74 19.46
N THR A 157 -1.26 7.73 18.98
CA THR A 157 -1.03 7.95 17.54
C THR A 157 0.45 7.99 17.21
N TRP A 158 0.84 7.24 16.18
CA TRP A 158 2.18 7.21 15.60
C TRP A 158 2.17 7.76 14.19
N LEU A 159 2.93 8.81 13.93
CA LEU A 159 3.09 9.41 12.61
C LEU A 159 4.37 8.90 11.94
N PHE A 160 4.22 8.31 10.76
CA PHE A 160 5.31 8.07 9.83
C PHE A 160 5.47 9.27 8.91
N VAL A 161 6.58 10.00 9.08
CA VAL A 161 6.89 11.22 8.34
C VAL A 161 7.83 10.88 7.17
N PRO A 162 7.38 10.99 5.91
CA PRO A 162 8.18 10.64 4.75
C PRO A 162 9.28 11.67 4.46
N THR A 163 10.49 11.19 4.18
CA THR A 163 11.56 11.95 3.52
C THR A 163 11.74 11.44 2.09
N SER A 164 11.99 12.35 1.15
CA SER A 164 12.16 12.00 -0.27
C SER A 164 13.12 12.98 -0.94
N PRO A 165 13.71 12.63 -2.11
CA PRO A 165 14.51 13.57 -2.90
C PRO A 165 13.74 14.82 -3.38
N GLU A 166 12.41 14.80 -3.33
CA GLU A 166 11.57 15.95 -3.65
C GLU A 166 11.36 16.80 -2.38
N ASP A 167 12.35 17.64 -2.00
CA ASP A 167 12.32 18.43 -0.74
C ASP A 167 11.04 19.25 -0.52
N LYS A 168 10.42 19.70 -1.61
CA LYS A 168 9.16 20.47 -1.57
C LYS A 168 8.01 19.64 -0.99
N TYR A 169 8.03 18.33 -1.21
CA TYR A 169 7.03 17.41 -0.67
C TYR A 169 7.06 17.40 0.86
N LEU A 170 8.24 17.23 1.47
CA LEU A 170 8.37 17.19 2.93
C LEU A 170 7.91 18.51 3.58
N ARG A 171 8.25 19.65 2.97
CA ARG A 171 7.80 20.96 3.47
C ARG A 171 6.28 21.09 3.49
N GLU A 172 5.60 20.63 2.45
CA GLU A 172 4.14 20.61 2.42
C GLU A 172 3.56 19.59 3.42
N VAL A 173 4.13 18.39 3.53
CA VAL A 173 3.71 17.41 4.56
C VAL A 173 3.76 18.04 5.95
N GLN A 174 4.85 18.73 6.30
CA GLN A 174 4.99 19.40 7.59
C GLN A 174 4.03 20.58 7.75
N ALA A 175 3.85 21.39 6.71
CA ALA A 175 2.97 22.55 6.75
C ALA A 175 1.49 22.14 6.92
N GLN A 176 1.03 21.13 6.18
CA GLN A 176 -0.38 20.72 6.16
C GLN A 176 -0.77 19.86 7.36
N ASN A 177 0.20 19.27 8.08
CA ASN A 177 -0.04 18.44 9.26
C ASN A 177 0.54 19.05 10.55
N LYS A 178 0.81 20.36 10.57
CA LYS A 178 1.47 21.04 11.69
C LYS A 178 0.77 20.83 13.04
N GLU A 179 -0.56 20.79 13.04
CA GLU A 179 -1.38 20.58 14.24
C GLU A 179 -1.07 19.21 14.87
N LEU A 180 -1.25 18.12 14.10
CA LEU A 180 -0.90 16.76 14.52
C LEU A 180 0.56 16.61 14.93
N LEU A 181 1.49 17.26 14.21
CA LEU A 181 2.92 17.18 14.51
C LEU A 181 3.31 17.87 15.83
N LEU A 182 2.47 18.77 16.36
CA LEU A 182 2.71 19.48 17.62
C LEU A 182 1.92 18.89 18.79
N GLU A 183 1.04 17.92 18.54
CA GLU A 183 0.27 17.24 19.59
C GLU A 183 1.16 16.40 20.51
N ARG A 184 0.94 16.53 21.81
CA ARG A 184 1.80 15.93 22.85
C ARG A 184 1.77 14.41 22.87
N GLN A 185 0.64 13.80 22.52
CA GLN A 185 0.45 12.34 22.52
C GLN A 185 0.92 11.69 21.22
N THR A 186 1.35 12.50 20.26
CA THR A 186 1.69 12.03 18.94
C THR A 186 3.17 11.70 18.83
N LYS A 187 3.47 10.43 18.56
CA LYS A 187 4.82 9.91 18.42
C LYS A 187 5.21 9.97 16.95
N GLN A 188 6.47 10.26 16.63
CA GLN A 188 6.91 10.48 15.24
C GLN A 188 8.07 9.56 14.87
N LEU A 189 7.99 8.97 13.69
CA LEU A 189 9.02 8.15 13.07
C LEU A 189 9.28 8.66 11.66
N GLY A 190 10.52 9.04 11.35
CA GLY A 190 10.92 9.38 9.99
C GLY A 190 11.14 8.11 9.17
N TYR A 191 10.84 8.15 7.87
CA TYR A 191 11.24 7.09 6.94
C TYR A 191 11.60 7.65 5.56
N GLU A 192 12.58 7.03 4.90
CA GLU A 192 12.95 7.37 3.54
C GLU A 192 12.06 6.61 2.55
N VAL A 193 11.41 7.34 1.65
CA VAL A 193 10.47 6.77 0.67
C VAL A 193 11.16 5.79 -0.30
N LEU A 194 12.46 5.97 -0.55
CA LEU A 194 13.25 5.11 -1.42
C LEU A 194 13.98 3.98 -0.67
N SER A 195 13.75 3.84 0.64
CA SER A 195 14.32 2.80 1.50
C SER A 195 13.20 1.93 2.10
N PRO A 196 12.36 1.27 1.26
CA PRO A 196 11.14 0.62 1.70
C PRO A 196 11.36 -0.60 2.61
N VAL A 197 12.53 -1.24 2.53
CA VAL A 197 12.90 -2.36 3.43
C VAL A 197 13.02 -1.85 4.88
N ASP A 198 13.69 -0.72 5.09
CA ASP A 198 13.83 -0.13 6.42
C ASP A 198 12.47 0.34 6.97
N ALA A 199 11.67 0.99 6.11
CA ALA A 199 10.32 1.40 6.45
C ALA A 199 9.42 0.21 6.81
N TYR A 200 9.53 -0.90 6.08
CA TYR A 200 8.81 -2.14 6.38
C TYR A 200 9.19 -2.70 7.75
N HIS A 201 10.49 -2.81 8.05
CA HIS A 201 10.94 -3.33 9.34
C HIS A 201 10.56 -2.43 10.51
N ALA A 202 10.62 -1.10 10.32
CA ALA A 202 10.16 -0.14 11.32
C ALA A 202 8.64 -0.30 11.59
N LEU A 203 7.83 -0.34 10.53
CA LEU A 203 6.38 -0.51 10.64
C LEU A 203 6.02 -1.86 11.27
N LEU A 204 6.61 -2.95 10.78
CA LEU A 204 6.38 -4.30 11.29
C LEU A 204 6.72 -4.40 12.78
N SER A 205 7.87 -3.86 13.19
CA SER A 205 8.31 -3.89 14.59
C SER A 205 7.36 -3.12 15.49
N LEU A 206 6.90 -1.94 15.05
CA LEU A 206 5.93 -1.13 15.77
C LEU A 206 4.60 -1.87 15.96
N VAL A 207 4.03 -2.37 14.86
CA VAL A 207 2.72 -3.05 14.87
C VAL A 207 2.77 -4.35 15.67
N ARG A 208 3.89 -5.08 15.64
CA ARG A 208 4.11 -6.25 16.52
C ARG A 208 4.10 -5.91 17.99
N GLY A 209 4.62 -4.73 18.37
CA GLY A 209 4.54 -4.25 19.75
C GLY A 209 3.11 -3.91 20.17
N MET A 210 2.39 -3.22 19.29
CA MET A 210 1.02 -2.75 19.52
C MET A 210 0.00 -3.87 19.70
N ARG A 211 0.06 -4.92 18.86
CA ARG A 211 -1.01 -5.94 18.77
C ARG A 211 -1.32 -6.64 20.10
N ASN A 212 -0.39 -6.65 21.05
CA ASN A 212 -0.56 -7.31 22.34
C ASN A 212 -1.41 -6.47 23.32
N VAL A 213 -1.54 -5.17 23.09
CA VAL A 213 -2.16 -4.22 24.03
C VAL A 213 -3.20 -3.30 23.39
N ALA A 214 -3.24 -3.25 22.05
CA ALA A 214 -4.11 -2.37 21.28
C ALA A 214 -4.56 -3.06 19.98
N ARG A 215 -5.54 -2.43 19.31
CA ARG A 215 -5.98 -2.78 17.96
C ARG A 215 -5.34 -1.82 16.96
N PRO A 216 -4.28 -2.23 16.23
CA PRO A 216 -3.56 -1.34 15.34
C PRO A 216 -4.35 -1.06 14.07
N ILE A 217 -4.59 0.22 13.77
CA ILE A 217 -5.14 0.69 12.51
C ILE A 217 -4.07 1.47 11.76
N LEU A 218 -3.79 1.07 10.52
CA LEU A 218 -2.83 1.71 9.62
C LEU A 218 -3.58 2.62 8.64
N LEU A 219 -3.21 3.90 8.59
CA LEU A 219 -3.71 4.93 7.68
C LEU A 219 -2.59 5.46 6.77
N PRO A 220 -2.31 4.80 5.64
CA PRO A 220 -1.27 5.18 4.68
C PRO A 220 -1.67 6.32 3.70
N PHE A 221 -1.73 7.57 4.17
CA PHE A 221 -1.99 8.75 3.31
C PHE A 221 -0.82 9.13 2.40
N GLY A 222 0.42 8.85 2.83
CA GLY A 222 1.64 9.20 2.12
C GLY A 222 1.88 8.46 0.79
N PRO A 223 3.15 8.40 0.33
CA PRO A 223 3.52 7.75 -0.92
C PRO A 223 3.04 6.29 -0.97
N LYS A 224 2.57 5.86 -2.16
CA LYS A 224 1.90 4.55 -2.34
C LYS A 224 2.76 3.35 -1.94
N ILE A 225 4.08 3.49 -1.94
CA ILE A 225 4.96 2.44 -1.40
C ILE A 225 4.63 2.10 0.06
N PHE A 226 4.39 3.10 0.91
CA PHE A 226 4.01 2.85 2.31
C PHE A 226 2.63 2.17 2.43
N PHE A 227 1.73 2.43 1.47
CA PHE A 227 0.46 1.70 1.37
C PHE A 227 0.70 0.20 1.14
N GLY A 228 1.57 -0.14 0.17
CA GLY A 228 1.99 -1.52 -0.07
C GLY A 228 2.66 -2.15 1.16
N LEU A 229 3.53 -1.41 1.86
CA LEU A 229 4.16 -1.89 3.10
C LEU A 229 3.15 -2.17 4.21
N SER A 230 2.13 -1.32 4.34
CA SER A 230 1.07 -1.50 5.34
C SER A 230 0.29 -2.79 5.08
N LEU A 231 0.03 -3.10 3.81
CA LEU A 231 -0.61 -4.35 3.41
C LEU A 231 0.29 -5.56 3.67
N LEU A 232 1.58 -5.49 3.35
CA LEU A 232 2.54 -6.55 3.70
C LEU A 232 2.56 -6.82 5.20
N VAL A 233 2.57 -5.78 6.03
CA VAL A 233 2.51 -5.92 7.49
C VAL A 233 1.21 -6.58 7.93
N ALA A 234 0.07 -6.20 7.35
CA ALA A 234 -1.23 -6.81 7.65
C ALA A 234 -1.38 -8.25 7.13
N MET A 235 -0.56 -8.68 6.16
CA MET A 235 -0.46 -10.09 5.77
C MET A 235 0.32 -10.93 6.80
N VAL A 236 1.17 -10.30 7.62
CA VAL A 236 1.98 -10.95 8.65
C VAL A 236 1.34 -10.86 10.04
N ILE A 237 0.53 -9.83 10.27
CA ILE A 237 -0.13 -9.54 11.53
C ILE A 237 -1.62 -9.34 11.24
N ASP A 238 -2.40 -10.41 11.36
CA ASP A 238 -3.83 -10.41 11.04
C ASP A 238 -4.63 -9.41 11.91
N GLU A 239 -4.10 -8.99 13.07
CA GLU A 239 -4.73 -7.96 13.90
C GLU A 239 -4.57 -6.54 13.36
N ALA A 240 -3.67 -6.32 12.40
CA ALA A 240 -3.44 -5.01 11.80
C ALA A 240 -4.49 -4.72 10.73
N ALA A 241 -5.24 -3.65 10.93
CA ALA A 241 -6.21 -3.17 9.95
C ALA A 241 -5.56 -2.13 9.03
N VAL A 242 -5.79 -2.22 7.71
CA VAL A 242 -5.37 -1.19 6.75
C VAL A 242 -6.58 -0.46 6.23
N TRP A 243 -6.70 0.80 6.62
CA TRP A 243 -7.85 1.63 6.29
C TRP A 243 -7.47 2.68 5.26
N PHE A 244 -8.43 3.08 4.45
CA PHE A 244 -8.29 4.21 3.54
C PHE A 244 -9.35 5.25 3.85
N VAL A 245 -9.01 6.49 3.51
CA VAL A 245 -9.89 7.65 3.67
C VAL A 245 -10.15 8.23 2.30
N ASP A 246 -11.43 8.30 1.95
CA ASP A 246 -11.93 8.86 0.71
C ASP A 246 -12.51 10.26 0.92
N GLY A 247 -12.32 11.15 -0.04
CA GLY A 247 -12.80 12.53 0.00
C GLY A 247 -13.15 13.04 -1.40
N GLU A 248 -13.51 14.31 -1.54
CA GLU A 248 -13.94 14.82 -2.86
C GLU A 248 -12.80 14.96 -3.88
N ASN A 249 -11.56 15.02 -3.41
CA ASN A 249 -10.38 15.30 -4.21
C ASN A 249 -9.56 14.03 -4.58
N THR A 250 -9.97 12.84 -4.15
CA THR A 250 -9.25 11.58 -4.41
C THR A 250 -9.35 11.10 -5.87
N SER A 251 -10.34 11.58 -6.63
CA SER A 251 -10.63 11.09 -7.98
C SER A 251 -9.93 11.86 -9.12
N SER A 252 -9.23 12.97 -8.84
CA SER A 252 -8.70 13.84 -9.92
C SER A 252 -7.25 14.30 -9.79
N SER A 253 -6.50 13.91 -8.76
CA SER A 253 -5.17 14.48 -8.48
C SER A 253 -3.95 13.57 -8.70
N ASP A 254 -4.14 12.30 -9.06
CA ASP A 254 -3.02 11.33 -9.17
C ASP A 254 -2.31 11.30 -10.54
N MET A 255 -2.66 12.21 -11.46
CA MET A 255 -1.99 12.36 -12.77
C MET A 255 -0.66 13.13 -12.65
N GLY A 256 0.13 12.81 -11.62
CA GLY A 256 1.47 13.36 -11.44
C GLY A 256 2.43 12.81 -12.50
N GLN A 257 3.29 13.68 -13.04
CA GLN A 257 4.39 13.21 -13.90
C GLN A 257 5.37 12.38 -13.06
N PRO A 258 5.92 11.26 -13.57
CA PRO A 258 6.90 10.48 -12.83
C PRO A 258 8.17 11.31 -12.59
N SER A 259 8.76 11.16 -11.40
CA SER A 259 10.11 11.65 -11.09
C SER A 259 11.16 10.72 -11.73
N LEU A 260 12.44 11.04 -11.53
CA LEU A 260 13.54 10.15 -11.92
C LEU A 260 13.83 9.06 -10.87
N HIS A 261 13.09 9.06 -9.77
CA HIS A 261 13.32 8.16 -8.65
C HIS A 261 12.31 7.03 -8.67
N SER A 262 12.83 5.80 -8.64
CA SER A 262 12.03 4.59 -8.53
C SER A 262 12.72 3.63 -7.56
N VAL A 263 11.92 2.75 -6.97
CA VAL A 263 12.41 1.69 -6.10
C VAL A 263 11.68 0.40 -6.41
N ILE A 264 12.40 -0.71 -6.30
CA ILE A 264 11.83 -2.06 -6.31
C ILE A 264 12.24 -2.71 -4.99
N MET A 265 11.28 -3.31 -4.31
CA MET A 265 11.55 -4.22 -3.20
C MET A 265 11.03 -5.61 -3.54
N GLY A 266 11.82 -6.64 -3.23
CA GLY A 266 11.40 -8.03 -3.32
C GLY A 266 11.13 -8.59 -1.94
N CYS A 267 10.13 -9.45 -1.83
CA CYS A 267 9.90 -10.27 -0.65
C CYS A 267 9.35 -11.64 -1.07
N ARG A 268 9.59 -12.64 -0.23
CA ARG A 268 9.00 -13.96 -0.37
C ARG A 268 7.95 -14.14 0.70
N ILE A 269 6.76 -14.54 0.29
CA ILE A 269 5.64 -14.84 1.16
C ILE A 269 5.53 -16.36 1.24
N GLU A 270 5.76 -16.89 2.43
CA GLU A 270 5.62 -18.33 2.69
C GLU A 270 4.19 -18.65 3.11
N PRO A 271 3.66 -19.83 2.75
CA PRO A 271 2.35 -20.27 3.21
C PRO A 271 2.32 -20.37 4.73
N VAL A 272 1.21 -19.94 5.33
CA VAL A 272 0.99 -20.11 6.77
C VAL A 272 0.83 -21.61 7.03
N ARG A 273 1.88 -22.25 7.53
CA ARG A 273 1.76 -23.61 8.04
C ARG A 273 0.99 -23.52 9.34
N GLU A 274 -0.29 -23.90 9.33
CA GLU A 274 -0.97 -24.29 10.56
C GLU A 274 -0.15 -25.42 11.17
N SER A 275 0.64 -25.09 12.20
CA SER A 275 1.22 -26.10 13.06
C SER A 275 0.03 -26.76 13.73
N ALA A 276 -0.35 -27.94 13.26
CA ALA A 276 -1.31 -28.80 13.93
C ALA A 276 -0.86 -28.89 15.39
N ALA A 277 -1.54 -28.15 16.26
CA ALA A 277 -1.38 -28.28 17.69
C ALA A 277 -1.82 -29.72 17.99
N SER A 278 -0.83 -30.58 18.17
CA SER A 278 -1.02 -31.92 18.71
C SER A 278 -1.57 -31.71 20.11
N GLY A 279 -2.88 -31.94 20.25
CA GLY A 279 -3.54 -32.07 21.54
C GLY A 279 -3.11 -33.32 22.29
#